data_AF-W8YN79-F1
#
_entry.id   AF-W8YN79-F1
#
_cell.length_a   1.000
_cell.length_b   1.000
_cell.length_c   1.000
_cell.angle_alpha   90.00
_cell.angle_beta   90.00
_cell.angle_gamma   90.00
#
_symmetry.space_group_name_H-M   'P 1'
#
loop_
_entity.id
_entity.type
_entity.pdbx_description
1 polymer ?
#
loop_
_entity_poly.entity_id
_entity_poly.type
_entity_poly.pdbx_seq_one_letter_code
_entity_poly.pdbx_strand_id
1 'polypeptide(L)'
;MAKKGQKFLTYSMETKMKAIEMRLQGMTAVNIAEQLGIVDAERVKVWMRRCKQMGEFVLTDSRGKLKEYVDENRYVKRLEMENAVLKKWLAITKAEVYQKSVDSLKSSESISPLRSFAERTFQERILCLS
;
A
#
# COMPACT_ATOMS: atom_id res chain seq x y z
N MET A 1 42.81 -3.01 -10.05
CA MET A 1 43.21 -2.88 -11.47
C MET A 1 42.88 -4.18 -12.18
N ALA A 2 42.11 -4.16 -13.27
CA ALA A 2 41.86 -5.36 -14.06
C ALA A 2 43.14 -5.77 -14.80
N LYS A 3 43.47 -7.06 -14.82
CA LYS A 3 44.64 -7.57 -15.55
C LYS A 3 44.30 -7.73 -17.03
N LYS A 4 45.22 -7.37 -17.94
CA LYS A 4 45.03 -7.52 -19.39
C LYS A 4 44.71 -8.98 -19.71
N GLY A 5 43.58 -9.23 -20.37
CA GLY A 5 43.08 -10.59 -20.69
C GLY A 5 42.14 -11.22 -19.67
N GLN A 6 41.78 -10.52 -18.58
CA GLN A 6 40.79 -11.01 -17.62
C GLN A 6 39.40 -11.12 -18.27
N LYS A 7 38.89 -12.35 -18.42
CA LYS A 7 37.52 -12.60 -18.87
C LYS A 7 36.57 -12.47 -17.68
N PHE A 8 35.62 -11.55 -17.77
CA PHE A 8 34.56 -11.41 -16.77
C PHE A 8 33.38 -12.30 -17.13
N LEU A 9 33.14 -13.31 -16.30
CA LEU A 9 31.91 -14.10 -16.36
C LEU A 9 30.73 -13.28 -15.80
N THR A 10 29.75 -13.05 -16.67
CA THR A 10 28.50 -12.38 -16.35
C THR A 10 27.38 -13.40 -16.26
N TYR A 11 26.67 -13.41 -15.13
CA TYR A 11 25.50 -14.25 -14.91
C TYR A 11 24.22 -13.43 -15.10
N SER A 12 23.21 -14.06 -15.69
CA SER A 12 21.89 -13.46 -15.88
C SER A 12 21.22 -13.16 -14.53
N MET A 13 20.20 -12.30 -14.55
CA MET A 13 19.41 -11.98 -13.37
C MET A 13 18.73 -13.24 -12.81
N GLU A 14 18.18 -14.07 -13.69
CA GLU A 14 17.49 -15.31 -13.34
C GLU A 14 18.39 -16.27 -12.56
N THR A 15 19.62 -16.50 -13.03
CA THR A 15 20.57 -17.36 -12.31
C THR A 15 20.88 -16.83 -10.92
N LYS A 16 21.02 -15.51 -10.78
CA LYS A 16 21.28 -14.86 -9.49
C LYS A 16 20.09 -14.97 -8.54
N MET A 17 18.87 -14.75 -9.03
CA MET A 17 17.65 -14.88 -8.25
C MET A 17 17.45 -16.31 -7.78
N LYS A 18 17.60 -17.29 -8.69
CA LYS A 18 17.52 -18.71 -8.34
C LYS A 18 18.55 -19.09 -7.28
N ALA A 19 19.79 -18.59 -7.38
CA ALA A 19 20.82 -18.82 -6.36
C ALA A 19 20.42 -18.26 -4.98
N ILE A 20 19.73 -17.12 -4.93
CA ILE A 20 19.26 -16.51 -3.68
C ILE A 20 18.08 -17.29 -3.10
N GLU A 21 17.10 -17.65 -3.93
CA GLU A 21 15.97 -18.48 -3.51
C GLU A 21 16.44 -19.80 -2.89
N MET A 22 17.36 -20.49 -3.57
CA MET A 22 17.97 -21.72 -3.06
C MET A 22 18.70 -21.52 -1.73
N ARG A 23 19.31 -20.34 -1.53
CA ARG A 23 19.97 -20.00 -0.28
C ARG A 23 18.98 -19.71 0.85
N LEU A 24 17.84 -19.11 0.54
CA LEU A 24 16.74 -18.90 1.49
C LEU A 24 16.11 -20.24 1.91
N GLN A 25 16.07 -21.22 1.00
CA GLN A 25 15.68 -22.60 1.29
C GLN A 25 16.70 -23.37 2.16
N GLY A 26 17.85 -22.76 2.50
CA GLY A 26 18.84 -23.34 3.40
C GLY A 26 20.01 -24.06 2.72
N MET A 27 20.12 -24.03 1.39
CA MET A 27 21.23 -24.69 0.70
C MET A 27 22.58 -23.99 0.92
N THR A 28 23.66 -24.78 0.93
CA THR A 28 25.03 -24.26 1.04
C THR A 28 25.45 -23.57 -0.26
N ALA A 29 26.32 -22.56 -0.17
CA ALA A 29 26.75 -21.79 -1.35
C ALA A 29 27.54 -22.65 -2.35
N VAL A 30 28.20 -23.71 -1.86
CA VAL A 30 28.92 -24.69 -2.67
C VAL A 30 27.95 -25.50 -3.51
N ASN A 31 26.93 -26.11 -2.89
CA ASN A 31 25.92 -26.89 -3.60
C ASN A 31 25.15 -26.05 -4.61
N ILE A 32 24.85 -24.79 -4.29
CA ILE A 32 24.20 -23.85 -5.21
C ILE A 32 25.11 -23.57 -6.42
N ALA A 33 26.40 -23.37 -6.19
CA ALA A 33 27.35 -23.11 -7.26
C ALA A 33 27.49 -24.32 -8.19
N GLU A 34 27.53 -25.54 -7.66
CA GLU A 34 27.54 -26.77 -8.45
C GLU A 34 26.26 -26.93 -9.28
N GLN A 35 25.08 -26.76 -8.65
CA GLN A 35 23.80 -26.91 -9.35
C GLN A 35 23.56 -25.87 -10.44
N LEU A 36 24.06 -24.65 -10.27
CA LEU A 36 23.88 -23.54 -11.22
C LEU A 36 25.08 -23.34 -12.17
N GLY A 37 26.12 -24.18 -12.08
CA GLY A 37 27.33 -24.05 -12.90
C GLY A 37 28.11 -22.75 -12.65
N ILE A 38 28.08 -22.25 -11.42
CA ILE A 38 28.81 -21.05 -11.02
C ILE A 38 30.24 -21.46 -10.67
N VAL A 39 31.22 -20.79 -11.27
CA VAL A 39 32.65 -21.14 -11.11
C VAL A 39 33.14 -20.94 -9.68
N ASP A 40 32.56 -20.00 -8.95
CA ASP A 40 33.00 -19.60 -7.63
C ASP A 40 31.82 -19.41 -6.67
N ALA A 41 31.78 -20.22 -5.60
CA ALA A 41 30.76 -20.15 -4.56
C ALA A 41 30.77 -18.83 -3.77
N GLU A 42 31.88 -18.09 -3.79
CA GLU A 42 31.97 -16.77 -3.15
C GLU A 42 31.08 -15.74 -3.85
N ARG A 43 30.82 -15.91 -5.16
CA ARG A 43 29.85 -15.08 -5.91
C ARG A 43 28.46 -15.13 -5.29
N VAL A 44 28.00 -16.31 -4.88
CA VAL A 44 26.69 -16.50 -4.24
C VAL A 44 26.62 -15.74 -2.91
N LYS A 45 27.71 -15.75 -2.12
CA LYS A 45 27.79 -14.96 -0.88
C LYS A 45 27.71 -13.46 -1.14
N VAL A 46 28.38 -12.97 -2.18
CA VAL A 46 28.32 -11.55 -2.58
C VAL A 46 26.90 -11.16 -3.00
N TRP A 47 26.20 -12.00 -3.76
CA TRP A 47 24.81 -11.76 -4.16
C TRP A 47 23.88 -11.69 -2.96
N MET A 48 24.02 -12.61 -2.00
CA MET A 48 23.26 -12.57 -0.74
C MET A 48 23.51 -11.29 0.05
N ARG A 49 24.77 -10.87 0.18
CA ARG A 49 25.10 -9.63 0.89
C ARG A 49 24.45 -8.41 0.22
N ARG A 50 24.50 -8.32 -1.11
CA ARG A 50 23.87 -7.22 -1.86
C ARG A 50 22.35 -7.24 -1.74
N CYS A 51 21.74 -8.43 -1.83
CA CYS A 51 20.30 -8.61 -1.67
C CYS A 51 19.82 -8.15 -0.29
N LYS A 52 20.57 -8.44 0.78
CA LYS A 52 20.23 -7.96 2.13
C LYS A 52 20.33 -6.44 2.30
N GLN A 53 21.25 -5.79 1.61
CA GLN A 53 21.51 -4.35 1.77
C GLN A 53 20.56 -3.49 0.95
N MET A 54 20.20 -3.92 -0.26
CA MET A 54 19.53 -3.07 -1.26
C MET A 54 18.32 -3.73 -1.92
N GLY A 55 17.94 -4.95 -1.50
CA GLY A 55 16.87 -5.73 -2.12
C GLY A 55 17.24 -6.35 -3.47
N GLU A 56 16.24 -6.87 -4.18
CA GLU A 56 16.40 -7.65 -5.42
C GLU A 56 16.93 -6.83 -6.61
N PHE A 57 16.61 -5.53 -6.68
CA PHE A 57 16.91 -4.65 -7.82
C PHE A 57 18.42 -4.47 -8.13
N VAL A 58 19.31 -4.82 -7.19
CA VAL A 58 20.77 -4.60 -7.31
C VAL A 58 21.52 -5.80 -7.92
N LEU A 59 20.83 -6.91 -8.19
CA LEU A 59 21.44 -8.05 -8.87
C LEU A 59 21.68 -7.79 -10.38
N THR A 60 21.02 -6.76 -10.92
CA THR A 60 21.25 -6.19 -12.24
C THR A 60 22.53 -5.35 -12.27
N ASP A 61 23.39 -5.56 -13.27
CA ASP A 61 24.56 -4.70 -13.45
C ASP A 61 24.09 -3.29 -13.86
N SER A 62 24.30 -2.32 -12.99
CA SER A 62 23.95 -0.91 -13.22
C SER A 62 25.07 -0.12 -13.88
N ARG A 63 26.22 -0.74 -14.18
CA ARG A 63 27.33 -0.05 -14.87
C ARG A 63 26.88 0.39 -16.27
N GLY A 64 26.97 1.70 -16.52
CA GLY A 64 26.53 2.33 -17.77
C GLY A 64 25.07 2.76 -17.82
N LYS A 65 24.25 2.44 -16.81
CA LYS A 65 22.91 3.02 -16.68
C LYS A 65 23.02 4.30 -15.85
N LEU A 66 22.93 5.45 -16.52
CA LEU A 66 22.66 6.72 -15.85
C LEU A 66 21.30 6.53 -15.16
N LYS A 67 21.28 6.37 -13.84
CA LYS A 67 20.04 6.55 -13.08
C LYS A 67 19.67 8.01 -13.27
N GLU A 68 18.67 8.28 -14.10
CA GLU A 68 18.03 9.59 -14.11
C GLU A 68 17.65 9.90 -12.66
N TYR A 69 18.17 11.02 -12.13
CA TYR A 69 17.94 11.39 -10.75
C TYR A 69 16.46 11.73 -10.58
N VAL A 70 15.67 10.74 -10.19
CA VAL A 70 14.31 10.92 -9.75
C VAL A 70 14.39 11.13 -8.23
N ASP A 71 14.10 12.35 -7.79
CA ASP A 71 13.96 12.67 -6.38
C ASP A 71 12.70 11.98 -5.83
N GLU A 72 12.84 10.70 -5.47
CA GLU A 72 11.78 9.86 -4.91
C GLU A 72 11.13 10.55 -3.70
N ASN A 73 11.91 11.26 -2.89
CA ASN A 73 11.43 11.99 -1.73
C ASN A 73 10.49 13.14 -2.11
N ARG A 74 10.74 13.84 -3.23
CA ARG A 74 9.82 14.86 -3.75
C ARG A 74 8.47 14.26 -4.15
N TYR A 75 8.48 13.10 -4.80
CA TYR A 75 7.26 12.41 -5.23
C TYR A 75 6.46 11.91 -4.02
N VAL A 76 7.13 11.28 -3.05
CA VAL A 76 6.51 10.81 -1.81
C VAL A 76 5.90 11.97 -1.04
N LYS A 77 6.65 13.07 -0.86
CA LYS A 77 6.14 14.26 -0.15
C LYS A 77 4.90 14.85 -0.83
N ARG A 78 4.86 14.88 -2.17
CA ARG A 78 3.66 15.32 -2.90
C ARG A 78 2.47 14.39 -2.63
N LEU A 79 2.68 13.08 -2.71
CA LEU A 79 1.63 12.09 -2.44
C LEU A 79 1.12 12.14 -1.00
N GLU A 80 1.99 12.40 -0.03
CA GLU A 80 1.59 12.57 1.38
C GLU A 80 0.69 13.79 1.55
N MET A 81 1.02 14.90 0.89
CA MET A 81 0.19 16.11 0.90
C MET A 81 -1.17 15.86 0.23
N GLU A 82 -1.19 15.24 -0.95
CA GLU A 82 -2.43 14.89 -1.65
C GLU A 82 -3.31 13.97 -0.79
N ASN A 83 -2.73 12.93 -0.17
CA ASN A 83 -3.45 12.04 0.73
C ASN A 83 -4.00 12.76 1.96
N ALA A 84 -3.26 13.70 2.54
CA ALA A 84 -3.73 14.49 3.67
C ALA A 84 -4.95 15.35 3.29
N VAL A 85 -4.93 15.98 2.12
CA VAL A 85 -6.06 16.76 1.60
C VAL A 85 -7.27 15.86 1.34
N LEU A 86 -7.08 14.75 0.63
CA LEU A 86 -8.16 13.82 0.30
C LEU A 86 -8.82 13.23 1.56
N LYS A 87 -8.03 12.89 2.59
CA LYS A 87 -8.56 12.43 3.88
C LYS A 87 -9.40 13.48 4.58
N LYS A 88 -8.98 14.75 4.56
CA LYS A 88 -9.76 15.87 5.13
C LYS A 88 -11.07 16.08 4.37
N TRP A 89 -11.03 16.09 3.04
CA TRP A 89 -12.23 16.18 2.21
C TRP A 89 -13.22 15.06 2.50
N LEU A 90 -12.74 13.81 2.54
CA LEU A 90 -13.56 12.65 2.88
C LEU A 90 -14.22 12.81 4.26
N ALA A 91 -13.49 13.31 5.26
CA ALA A 91 -14.02 13.52 6.61
C ALA A 91 -15.15 14.56 6.61
N ILE A 92 -14.98 15.69 5.92
CA ILE A 92 -16.00 16.74 5.79
C ILE A 92 -17.24 16.19 5.09
N THR A 93 -17.08 15.55 3.92
CA THR A 93 -18.21 15.02 3.16
C THR A 93 -18.98 13.97 3.94
N LYS A 94 -18.28 13.07 4.64
CA LYS A 94 -18.93 12.07 5.51
C LYS A 94 -19.73 12.78 6.62
N ALA A 95 -19.13 13.75 7.30
CA ALA A 95 -19.80 14.51 8.36
C ALA A 95 -21.07 15.22 7.85
N GLU A 96 -21.01 15.87 6.68
CA GLU A 96 -22.17 16.53 6.06
C GLU A 96 -23.29 15.54 5.72
N VAL A 97 -22.96 14.36 5.20
CA VAL A 97 -23.95 13.32 4.88
C VAL A 97 -24.62 12.78 6.16
N TYR A 98 -23.86 12.55 7.22
CA TYR A 98 -24.42 12.17 8.53
C TYR A 98 -25.28 13.28 9.13
N GLN A 99 -24.89 14.54 8.98
CA GLN A 99 -25.65 15.65 9.52
C GLN A 99 -27.00 15.80 8.79
N LYS A 100 -27.00 15.71 7.45
CA LYS A 100 -28.22 15.69 6.64
C LYS A 100 -29.15 14.51 6.97
N SER A 101 -28.60 13.31 7.24
CA SER A 101 -29.44 12.16 7.62
C SER A 101 -30.07 12.34 9.00
N VAL A 102 -29.33 12.88 9.96
CA VAL A 102 -29.84 13.20 11.31
C VAL A 102 -30.89 14.32 11.25
N ASP A 103 -30.66 15.36 10.44
CA ASP A 103 -31.60 16.48 10.31
C ASP A 103 -32.88 16.06 9.56
N SER A 104 -32.78 15.13 8.61
CA SER A 104 -33.93 14.49 7.96
C SER A 104 -34.78 13.69 8.97
N LEU A 105 -34.15 12.96 9.88
CA LEU A 105 -34.86 12.22 10.94
C LEU A 105 -35.59 13.17 11.91
N LYS A 106 -34.94 14.26 12.34
CA LYS A 106 -35.54 15.28 13.22
C LYS A 106 -36.70 16.04 12.57
N SER A 107 -36.63 16.29 11.26
CA SER A 107 -37.73 16.92 10.52
C SER A 107 -38.95 15.99 10.39
N SER A 108 -38.75 14.67 10.34
CA SER A 108 -39.86 13.70 10.36
C SER A 108 -40.50 13.52 11.75
N GLU A 109 -39.70 13.59 12.83
CA GLU A 109 -40.22 13.50 14.21
C GLU A 109 -41.04 14.75 14.60
N SER A 110 -40.65 15.94 14.14
CA SER A 110 -41.34 17.21 14.44
C SER A 110 -42.67 17.42 13.68
N ILE A 111 -43.08 16.51 12.79
CA ILE A 111 -44.43 16.47 12.20
C ILE A 111 -45.45 15.78 13.15
N SER A 112 -44.98 15.24 14.28
CA SER A 112 -45.80 14.52 15.26
C SER A 112 -46.56 15.34 16.33
N PRO A 113 -46.80 16.66 16.26
CA PRO A 113 -47.78 17.29 17.16
C PRO A 113 -49.24 17.07 16.71
N LEU A 114 -49.48 16.81 15.41
CA LEU A 114 -50.84 16.78 14.86
C LEU A 114 -51.65 15.51 15.18
N ARG A 115 -51.02 14.44 15.67
CA ARG A 115 -51.76 13.27 16.20
C ARG A 115 -52.49 13.59 17.51
N SER A 116 -51.93 14.47 18.35
CA SER A 116 -52.54 14.83 19.64
C SER A 116 -53.77 15.74 19.52
N PHE A 117 -53.91 16.45 18.40
CA PHE A 117 -55.04 17.36 18.16
C PHE A 117 -56.29 16.62 17.65
N ALA A 118 -56.10 15.54 16.88
CA ALA A 118 -57.20 14.70 16.39
C ALA A 118 -57.89 13.91 17.52
N GLU A 119 -57.16 13.49 18.56
CA GLU A 119 -57.73 12.72 19.69
C GLU A 119 -58.51 13.61 20.68
N ARG A 120 -58.13 14.89 20.86
CA ARG A 120 -58.89 15.82 21.73
C ARG A 120 -60.27 16.15 21.17
N THR A 121 -60.39 16.35 19.87
CA THR A 121 -61.66 16.70 19.23
C THR A 121 -62.68 15.56 19.25
N PHE A 122 -62.23 14.31 19.38
CA PHE A 122 -63.11 13.14 19.51
C PHE A 122 -63.63 12.95 20.93
N GLN A 123 -62.81 13.24 21.96
CA GLN A 123 -63.26 13.15 23.36
C GLN A 123 -64.19 14.29 23.79
N GLU A 124 -63.97 15.52 23.28
CA GLU A 124 -64.88 16.65 23.56
C GLU A 124 -66.27 16.49 22.92
N ARG A 125 -66.38 15.76 21.80
CA ARG A 125 -67.68 15.46 21.18
C ARG A 125 -68.48 14.38 21.91
N ILE A 126 -67.82 13.48 22.64
CA ILE A 126 -68.50 12.41 23.40
C ILE A 126 -69.07 12.93 24.72
N LEU A 127 -68.46 13.94 25.34
CA LEU A 127 -68.92 14.52 26.62
C LEU A 127 -70.13 15.47 26.50
N CYS A 128 -70.52 15.89 25.29
CA CYS A 128 -71.70 16.75 25.06
C CYS A 128 -72.99 15.96 24.71
N LEU A 129 -72.96 14.62 24.73
CA LEU A 129 -74.08 13.74 24.39
C LEU A 129 -74.55 12.84 25.56
N SER A 130 -74.01 13.05 26.77
CA SER A 130 -74.47 12.42 28.03
C SER A 130 -75.17 13.44 28.91
#